data_AF-A0A0F8XHY0-F1
#
_entry.id   AF-A0A0F8XHY0-F1
#
_cell.length_a   1.000
_cell.length_b   1.000
_cell.length_c   1.000
_cell.angle_alpha   90.00
_cell.angle_beta   90.00
_cell.angle_gamma   90.00
#
_symmetry.space_group_name_H-M   'P 1'
#
loop_
_entity.id
_entity.type
_entity.pdbx_description
1 polymer ?
#
loop_
_entity_poly.entity_id
_entity_poly.type
_entity_poly.pdbx_seq_one_letter_code
_entity_poly.pdbx_strand_id
1 'polypeptide(L)'
;AMGDLNTIGLKENRWGNWSPRARYSRVTGAEEVDDIRRLVDGFGLYVLRKNQRCTYKGKRYKGDLDHVIASRSLTFSEQGTRKGAHSHVDVRGWNQLRGANRDRYLTDVSDHSSILVQLTSGGA
;
A
#
# COMPACT_ATOMS: atom_id res chain seq x y z
N ALA A 1 -1.74 -6.01 -12.62
CA ALA A 1 -0.44 -6.66 -12.92
C ALA A 1 -0.30 -7.84 -11.98
N MET A 2 0.27 -8.95 -12.46
CA MET A 2 0.71 -10.03 -11.58
C MET A 2 1.86 -9.48 -10.74
N GLY A 3 1.81 -9.65 -9.42
CA GLY A 3 2.92 -9.30 -8.52
C GLY A 3 4.03 -10.33 -8.65
N ASP A 4 5.28 -9.87 -8.59
CA ASP A 4 6.44 -10.73 -8.38
C ASP A 4 6.69 -10.83 -6.88
N LEU A 5 6.79 -12.06 -6.38
CA LEU A 5 7.17 -12.41 -5.00
C LEU A 5 6.26 -11.80 -3.92
N ASN A 6 5.30 -12.62 -3.47
CA ASN A 6 4.41 -12.38 -2.34
C ASN A 6 5.17 -11.72 -1.17
N THR A 7 4.92 -10.44 -0.92
CA THR A 7 5.58 -9.62 0.11
C THR A 7 5.42 -10.22 1.51
N ILE A 8 4.35 -11.00 1.72
CA ILE A 8 4.09 -11.73 2.97
C ILE A 8 4.35 -13.23 2.89
N GLY A 9 4.59 -13.82 1.70
CA GLY A 9 4.86 -15.25 1.56
C GLY A 9 3.73 -16.21 2.00
N LEU A 10 2.55 -15.71 2.42
CA LEU A 10 1.50 -16.49 3.06
C LEU A 10 0.18 -16.48 2.27
N LYS A 11 -0.63 -17.54 2.45
CA LYS A 11 -2.02 -17.65 1.99
C LYS A 11 -2.91 -18.12 3.13
N GLU A 12 -4.10 -17.56 3.20
CA GLU A 12 -5.16 -18.07 4.05
C GLU A 12 -5.91 -19.21 3.36
N ASN A 13 -6.25 -20.27 4.09
CA ASN A 13 -7.13 -21.31 3.59
C ASN A 13 -8.61 -21.00 3.90
N ARG A 14 -9.53 -21.84 3.43
CA ARG A 14 -10.98 -21.68 3.67
C ARG A 14 -11.40 -21.70 5.15
N TRP A 15 -10.49 -22.07 6.05
CA TRP A 15 -10.72 -22.20 7.48
C TRP A 15 -10.08 -21.06 8.30
N GLY A 16 -9.51 -20.04 7.64
CA GLY A 16 -8.86 -18.93 8.31
C GLY A 16 -7.41 -19.17 8.73
N ASN A 17 -6.82 -20.32 8.38
CA ASN A 17 -5.43 -20.63 8.76
C ASN A 17 -4.45 -20.13 7.69
N TRP A 18 -3.41 -19.44 8.16
CA TRP A 18 -2.33 -18.94 7.31
C TRP A 18 -1.22 -19.97 7.12
N SER A 19 -0.78 -20.16 5.88
CA SER A 19 0.29 -21.09 5.52
C SER A 19 1.20 -20.50 4.46
N PRO A 20 2.48 -20.94 4.35
CA PRO A 20 3.35 -20.52 3.26
C PRO A 20 2.71 -20.78 1.89
N ARG A 21 2.79 -19.79 1.00
CA ARG A 21 2.46 -19.96 -0.41
C ARG A 21 3.52 -20.82 -1.08
N ALA A 22 3.10 -21.55 -2.12
CA ALA A 22 4.04 -22.26 -2.97
C ALA A 22 5.05 -21.28 -3.57
N ARG A 23 6.32 -21.69 -3.66
CA ARG A 23 7.37 -20.90 -4.31
C ARG A 23 6.90 -20.55 -5.73
N TYR A 24 7.06 -19.29 -6.13
CA TYR A 24 6.67 -18.75 -7.44
C TYR A 24 5.18 -18.72 -7.76
N SER A 25 4.30 -18.95 -6.77
CA SER A 25 2.87 -18.68 -6.94
C SER A 25 2.66 -17.20 -7.21
N ARG A 26 2.14 -16.87 -8.39
CA ARG A 26 1.79 -15.49 -8.72
C ARG A 26 0.42 -15.14 -8.15
N VAL A 27 0.28 -13.91 -7.68
CA VAL A 27 -1.00 -13.32 -7.26
C VAL A 27 -1.18 -11.97 -7.92
N THR A 28 -2.41 -11.51 -8.04
CA THR A 28 -2.66 -10.12 -8.37
C THR A 28 -2.33 -9.24 -7.15
N GLY A 29 -1.91 -8.00 -7.38
CA GLY A 29 -1.73 -7.06 -6.27
C GLY A 29 -3.03 -6.75 -5.50
N ALA A 30 -4.20 -7.02 -6.06
CA ALA A 30 -5.46 -6.87 -5.32
C ALA A 30 -5.64 -7.99 -4.30
N GLU A 31 -5.45 -9.25 -4.72
CA GLU A 31 -5.50 -10.41 -3.84
C GLU A 31 -4.46 -10.30 -2.72
N GLU A 32 -3.25 -9.84 -3.05
CA GLU A 32 -2.19 -9.66 -2.06
C GLU A 32 -2.56 -8.64 -0.98
N VAL A 33 -3.11 -7.49 -1.38
CA VAL A 33 -3.53 -6.46 -0.43
C VAL A 33 -4.71 -6.92 0.43
N ASP A 34 -5.64 -7.69 -0.14
CA ASP A 34 -6.76 -8.23 0.60
C ASP A 34 -6.32 -9.34 1.58
N ASP A 35 -5.32 -10.14 1.23
CA ASP A 35 -4.66 -11.07 2.15
C ASP A 35 -3.98 -10.32 3.29
N ILE A 36 -3.16 -9.29 2.98
CA ILE A 36 -2.52 -8.47 4.01
C ILE A 36 -3.56 -7.90 4.96
N ARG A 37 -4.67 -7.35 4.45
CA ARG A 37 -5.75 -6.80 5.29
C ARG A 37 -6.34 -7.82 6.23
N ARG A 38 -6.66 -9.03 5.74
CA ARG A 38 -7.24 -10.10 6.57
C ARG A 38 -6.26 -10.58 7.62
N LEU A 39 -4.98 -10.74 7.25
CA LEU A 39 -3.93 -11.16 8.17
C LEU A 39 -3.78 -10.15 9.31
N VAL A 40 -3.63 -8.87 9.00
CA VAL A 40 -3.34 -7.84 10.00
C VAL A 40 -4.55 -7.53 10.89
N ASP A 41 -5.77 -7.71 10.37
CA ASP A 41 -7.01 -7.55 11.15
C ASP A 41 -7.05 -8.50 12.35
N GLY A 42 -6.60 -9.75 12.18
CA GLY A 42 -6.48 -10.73 13.26
C GLY A 42 -5.51 -10.35 14.38
N PHE A 43 -4.64 -9.35 14.15
CA PHE A 43 -3.69 -8.83 15.13
C PHE A 43 -4.09 -7.45 15.69
N GLY A 44 -5.33 -7.00 15.47
CA GLY A 44 -5.76 -5.67 15.92
C GLY A 44 -5.07 -4.53 15.16
N LEU A 45 -4.54 -4.81 13.97
CA LEU A 45 -3.93 -3.84 13.07
C LEU A 45 -4.88 -3.57 11.90
N TYR A 46 -4.58 -2.54 11.11
CA TYR A 46 -5.31 -2.24 9.89
C TYR A 46 -4.44 -1.53 8.86
N VAL A 47 -4.75 -1.73 7.58
CA VAL A 47 -4.07 -1.06 6.47
C VAL A 47 -4.68 0.33 6.26
N LEU A 48 -3.88 1.38 6.40
CA LEU A 48 -4.33 2.76 6.19
C LEU A 48 -4.69 3.01 4.72
N ARG A 49 -5.75 3.80 4.50
CA ARG A 49 -6.22 4.17 3.16
C ARG A 49 -5.36 5.31 2.59
N LYS A 50 -4.91 5.13 1.34
CA LYS A 50 -4.12 6.09 0.57
C LYS A 50 -4.98 7.00 -0.32
N ASN A 51 -4.55 8.25 -0.49
CA ASN A 51 -5.16 9.20 -1.44
C ASN A 51 -4.89 8.81 -2.91
N GLN A 52 -3.81 8.06 -3.18
CA GLN A 52 -3.48 7.48 -4.48
C GLN A 52 -3.21 5.99 -4.34
N ARG A 53 -3.62 5.21 -5.34
CA ARG A 53 -3.46 3.74 -5.30
C ARG A 53 -2.02 3.33 -5.55
N CYS A 54 -1.48 3.76 -6.69
CA CYS A 54 -0.20 3.29 -7.16
C CYS A 54 0.93 4.07 -6.50
N THR A 55 1.88 3.35 -5.92
CA THR A 55 3.09 3.90 -5.33
C THR A 55 4.30 3.58 -6.20
N TYR A 56 4.25 2.51 -6.99
CA TYR A 56 5.32 2.07 -7.89
C TYR A 56 5.01 2.35 -9.36
N LYS A 57 6.04 2.75 -10.13
CA LYS A 57 6.00 2.86 -11.60
C LYS A 57 7.30 2.35 -12.24
N GLY A 58 7.24 1.11 -12.72
CA GLY A 58 8.26 0.53 -13.58
C GLY A 58 8.07 0.93 -15.05
N LYS A 59 8.98 0.45 -15.91
CA LYS A 59 8.98 0.75 -17.36
C LYS A 59 7.67 0.36 -18.05
N ARG A 60 7.07 -0.77 -17.67
CA ARG A 60 5.88 -1.34 -18.33
C ARG A 60 4.64 -1.45 -17.45
N TYR A 61 4.75 -1.18 -16.14
CA TYR A 61 3.65 -1.40 -15.21
C TYR A 61 3.67 -0.41 -14.04
N LYS A 62 2.50 -0.22 -13.44
CA LYS A 62 2.33 0.51 -12.17
C LYS A 62 1.85 -0.47 -11.11
N GLY A 63 2.36 -0.31 -9.90
CA GLY A 63 2.09 -1.19 -8.76
C GLY A 63 1.55 -0.43 -7.55
N ASP A 64 0.72 -1.13 -6.78
CA ASP A 64 0.25 -0.72 -5.45
C ASP A 64 1.03 -1.61 -4.47
N LEU A 65 2.27 -1.20 -4.17
CA LEU A 65 3.25 -2.07 -3.49
C LEU A 65 3.58 -1.60 -2.07
N ASP A 66 3.43 -0.31 -1.78
CA ASP A 66 3.80 0.26 -0.50
C ASP A 66 2.56 0.49 0.35
N HIS A 67 2.51 -0.10 1.55
CA HIS A 67 1.36 -0.05 2.43
C HIS A 67 1.76 0.41 3.83
N VAL A 68 0.86 1.15 4.49
CA VAL A 68 1.02 1.52 5.89
C VAL A 68 0.06 0.69 6.72
N ILE A 69 0.60 0.00 7.70
CA ILE A 69 -0.14 -0.84 8.63
C ILE A 69 0.04 -0.22 10.01
N ALA A 70 -1.06 -0.05 10.73
CA ALA A 70 -1.06 0.62 12.03
C ALA A 70 -1.88 -0.17 13.05
N SER A 71 -1.55 0.01 14.33
CA SER A 71 -2.41 -0.42 15.43
C SER A 71 -3.72 0.36 15.42
N ARG A 72 -4.84 -0.32 15.66
CA ARG A 72 -6.17 0.30 15.79
C ARG A 72 -6.27 1.33 16.92
N SER A 73 -5.34 1.31 17.88
CA SER A 73 -5.25 2.30 18.95
C SER A 73 -4.68 3.65 18.50
N LEU A 74 -4.08 3.74 17.31
CA LEU A 74 -3.50 4.97 16.79
C LEU A 74 -4.55 5.78 16.02
N THR A 75 -4.49 7.09 16.18
CA THR A 75 -5.30 8.05 15.43
C THR A 75 -4.43 8.82 14.45
N PHE A 76 -5.00 9.12 13.27
CA PHE A 76 -4.27 9.74 12.17
C PHE A 76 -5.04 10.95 11.65
N SER A 77 -4.30 11.97 11.25
CA SER A 77 -4.89 13.12 10.55
C SER A 77 -5.38 12.69 9.18
N GLU A 78 -6.50 13.25 8.73
CA GLU A 78 -6.90 13.12 7.33
C GLU A 78 -5.87 13.80 6.41
N GLN A 79 -5.47 13.10 5.36
CA GLN A 79 -4.49 13.52 4.36
C GLN A 79 -5.11 13.73 2.97
N GLY A 80 -6.44 13.71 2.87
CA GLY A 80 -7.21 13.93 1.66
C GLY A 80 -8.27 12.86 1.43
N THR A 81 -8.85 12.81 0.23
CA THR A 81 -9.90 11.86 -0.13
C THR A 81 -9.56 11.08 -1.40
N ARG A 82 -10.03 9.83 -1.49
CA ARG A 82 -9.98 9.01 -2.71
C ARG A 82 -11.32 8.33 -2.92
N LYS A 83 -11.92 8.57 -4.10
CA LYS A 83 -13.25 8.05 -4.46
C LYS A 83 -14.31 8.34 -3.38
N GLY A 84 -14.33 9.58 -2.86
CA GLY A 84 -15.32 10.04 -1.88
C GLY A 84 -15.10 9.57 -0.44
N ALA A 85 -13.96 8.94 -0.11
CA ALA A 85 -13.68 8.53 1.26
C ALA A 85 -12.30 8.97 1.73
N HIS A 86 -12.23 9.33 3.01
CA HIS A 86 -11.07 9.87 3.70
C HIS A 86 -9.86 8.93 3.60
N SER A 87 -8.69 9.52 3.44
CA SER A 87 -7.41 8.84 3.40
C SER A 87 -6.52 9.38 4.51
N HIS A 88 -5.73 8.49 5.12
CA HIS A 88 -4.80 8.81 6.20
C HIS A 88 -3.34 8.77 5.72
N VAL A 89 -3.14 8.45 4.44
CA VAL A 89 -1.84 8.34 3.79
C VAL A 89 -1.85 9.20 2.54
N ASP A 90 -0.93 10.16 2.48
CA ASP A 90 -0.65 10.95 1.28
C ASP A 90 0.52 10.33 0.52
N VAL A 91 0.30 10.03 -0.75
CA VAL A 91 1.33 9.50 -1.66
C VAL A 91 1.87 10.64 -2.52
N ARG A 92 3.15 10.95 -2.38
CA ARG A 92 3.84 12.06 -3.05
C ARG A 92 4.98 11.58 -3.93
N GLY A 93 5.10 12.11 -5.14
CA GLY A 93 6.17 11.74 -6.07
C GLY A 93 5.72 11.82 -7.52
N TRP A 94 6.15 10.84 -8.32
CA TRP A 94 5.89 10.81 -9.76
C TRP A 94 4.39 10.93 -10.12
N ASN A 95 3.51 10.48 -9.23
CA ASN A 95 2.05 10.53 -9.38
C ASN A 95 1.48 11.96 -9.42
N GLN A 96 2.14 12.90 -8.74
CA GLN A 96 1.76 14.32 -8.68
C GLN A 96 2.47 15.17 -9.75
N LEU A 97 3.65 14.73 -10.20
CA LEU A 97 4.44 15.40 -11.25
C LEU A 97 3.86 15.14 -12.65
N ARG A 98 4.25 15.95 -13.65
CA ARG A 98 3.84 15.80 -15.05
C ARG A 98 5.01 16.07 -16.01
N GLY A 99 4.91 15.57 -17.25
CA GLY A 99 5.89 15.79 -18.31
C GLY A 99 7.33 15.47 -17.91
N ALA A 100 8.27 16.31 -18.36
CA ALA A 100 9.70 16.15 -18.10
C ALA A 100 10.05 16.05 -16.60
N ASN A 101 9.31 16.71 -15.71
CA ASN A 101 9.54 16.62 -14.27
C ASN A 101 9.23 15.21 -13.72
N ARG A 102 8.17 14.58 -14.23
CA ARG A 102 7.86 13.19 -13.89
C ARG A 102 8.93 12.25 -14.42
N ASP A 103 9.34 12.44 -15.67
CA ASP A 103 10.33 11.57 -16.31
C ASP A 103 11.70 11.68 -15.62
N ARG A 104 12.08 12.90 -15.24
CA ARG A 104 13.28 13.16 -14.45
C ARG A 104 13.20 12.50 -13.07
N TYR A 105 12.08 12.65 -12.35
CA TYR A 105 11.92 11.98 -11.06
C TYR A 105 12.07 10.46 -11.19
N LEU A 106 11.43 9.85 -12.19
CA LEU A 106 11.48 8.40 -12.40
C LEU A 106 12.87 7.90 -12.84
N THR A 107 13.68 8.76 -13.44
CA THR A 107 15.03 8.41 -13.93
C THR A 107 16.09 8.68 -12.87
N ASP A 108 16.00 9.82 -12.19
CA ASP A 108 17.08 10.34 -11.34
C ASP A 108 16.80 10.16 -9.85
N VAL A 109 15.53 9.95 -9.45
CA VAL A 109 15.12 9.95 -8.04
C VAL A 109 14.61 8.58 -7.60
N SER A 110 13.47 8.13 -8.11
CA SER A 110 12.87 6.85 -7.71
C SER A 110 11.72 6.42 -8.62
N ASP A 111 11.54 5.11 -8.79
CA ASP A 111 10.35 4.48 -9.34
C ASP A 111 9.23 4.28 -8.30
N HIS A 112 9.51 4.52 -7.02
CA HIS A 112 8.52 4.60 -5.94
C HIS A 112 8.12 6.05 -5.64
N SER A 113 6.88 6.24 -5.19
CA SER A 113 6.40 7.47 -4.57
C SER A 113 6.59 7.38 -3.06
N SER A 114 6.95 8.49 -2.44
CA SER A 114 7.02 8.62 -0.99
C SER A 114 5.64 8.54 -0.36
N ILE A 115 5.61 8.07 0.89
CA ILE A 115 4.42 8.00 1.72
C ILE A 115 4.57 8.97 2.90
N LEU A 116 3.56 9.81 3.10
CA LEU A 116 3.40 10.66 4.27
C LEU A 116 2.22 10.19 5.11
N VAL A 117 2.45 10.09 6.41
CA VAL A 117 1.44 9.76 7.43
C VAL A 117 1.64 10.70 8.60
N GLN A 118 0.54 11.21 9.15
CA GLN A 118 0.57 12.09 10.31
C GLN A 118 -0.29 11.50 11.42
N LEU A 119 0.34 11.28 12.58
CA LEU A 119 -0.34 10.89 13.79
C LEU A 119 -1.03 12.13 14.39
N THR A 120 -2.25 11.93 14.90
CA THR A 120 -2.84 12.89 15.84
C THR A 120 -2.51 12.41 17.24
N SER A 121 -1.94 13.29 18.07
CA SER A 121 -1.90 13.04 19.51
C SER A 121 -3.34 13.07 20.01
N GLY A 122 -3.84 11.93 20.48
CA GLY A 122 -5.04 11.94 21.32
C GLY A 122 -4.74 12.79 22.54
N GLY A 123 -5.50 13.87 22.75
CA GLY A 123 -5.54 14.52 24.05
C GLY A 123 -6.00 13.47 25.06
N ALA A 124 -5.16 13.21 26.05
CA ALA A 124 -5.57 12.55 27.28
C ALA A 124 -6.58 13.43 28.02
#